data_AF-W2YW20-F1
#
_entry.id   AF-W2YW20-F1
#
_cell.length_a   1.000
_cell.length_b   1.000
_cell.length_c   1.000
_cell.angle_alpha   90.00
_cell.angle_beta   90.00
_cell.angle_gamma   90.00
#
_symmetry.space_group_name_H-M   'P 1'
#
loop_
_entity.id
_entity.type
_entity.pdbx_description
1 polymer ?
#
loop_
_entity_poly.entity_id
_entity_poly.type
_entity_poly.pdbx_seq_one_letter_code
_entity_poly.pdbx_strand_id
1 'polypeptide(L)'
;NIRYAKPPTGDLRFAAPEWPDVETEINTGNLANTNVDCTSSEDCLFVDVWAPVDAVGRNLPVLVYNYGGRFKLGSKSVNTPEGLFEVSTDFIYVSYNYRHGLTGVATGPTYQHEGGVSNLAIWDATHAFEWVQKYIHNFGGNSHDVTAVGFSAGGSQIAFQMTRFGGRAPQLFQKAYIMSPGYLPSAGHHHAEQFWQNVSSAVGCDGGHLDCMRQVPFDTLSNATAEIVSSYSYTLQPRVDGYILPDTYEASLYQGHFNFSGPVVLTHARHEFNSVAYDGIKTEEDIFATFRVLFPALTENIIHELLEMYPAADYESAGLRFNDIRQSYEVTAKNYGLCNALNNETWNAEIAISPAKHGTDQTYYFYNTNSLM
;
A
#
# COMPACT_ATOMS: atom_id res chain seq x y z
N ASN A 1 -6.46 -1.87 -19.32
CA ASN A 1 -7.38 -0.84 -18.81
C ASN A 1 -8.82 -1.34 -18.78
N ILE A 2 -9.03 -2.49 -18.15
CA ILE A 2 -10.37 -3.01 -17.90
C ILE A 2 -10.85 -2.34 -16.61
N ARG A 3 -12.08 -1.83 -16.56
CA ARG A 3 -12.64 -1.38 -15.28
C ARG A 3 -12.85 -2.57 -14.38
N TYR A 4 -12.31 -2.50 -13.16
CA TYR A 4 -12.65 -3.47 -12.12
C TYR A 4 -13.62 -2.91 -11.08
N ALA A 5 -13.86 -1.59 -11.11
CA ALA A 5 -14.84 -0.87 -10.31
C ALA A 5 -15.47 0.28 -11.11
N LYS A 6 -16.62 0.79 -10.67
CA LYS A 6 -17.17 2.07 -11.16
C LYS A 6 -16.21 3.23 -10.88
N PRO A 7 -16.26 4.32 -11.68
CA PRO A 7 -15.54 5.55 -11.38
C PRO A 7 -15.86 6.03 -9.95
N PRO A 8 -14.86 6.18 -9.06
CA PRO A 8 -15.08 6.59 -7.67
C PRO A 8 -15.23 8.11 -7.61
N THR A 9 -16.26 8.65 -8.27
CA THR A 9 -16.52 10.10 -8.38
C THR A 9 -17.86 10.46 -7.76
N GLY A 10 -18.06 11.74 -7.44
CA GLY A 10 -19.31 12.23 -6.84
C GLY A 10 -19.63 11.48 -5.54
N ASP A 11 -20.81 10.86 -5.47
CA ASP A 11 -21.23 10.11 -4.28
C ASP A 11 -20.30 8.93 -3.95
N LEU A 12 -19.61 8.36 -4.96
CA LEU A 12 -18.70 7.24 -4.82
C LEU A 12 -17.26 7.64 -4.39
N ARG A 13 -16.92 8.94 -4.36
CA ARG A 13 -15.56 9.42 -4.03
C ARG A 13 -15.00 8.82 -2.73
N PHE A 14 -15.86 8.77 -1.72
CA PHE A 14 -15.54 8.31 -0.37
C PHE A 14 -16.32 7.06 0.02
N ALA A 15 -16.79 6.29 -0.98
CA ALA A 15 -17.50 5.03 -0.79
C ALA A 15 -16.63 3.84 -1.19
N ALA A 16 -16.97 2.66 -0.66
CA ALA A 16 -16.39 1.40 -1.11
C ALA A 16 -16.61 1.22 -2.63
N PRO A 17 -15.67 0.58 -3.34
CA PRO A 17 -15.80 0.36 -4.78
C PRO A 17 -17.02 -0.51 -5.09
N GLU A 18 -17.73 -0.14 -6.14
CA GLU A 18 -18.85 -0.93 -6.69
C GLU A 18 -18.43 -1.61 -7.99
N TRP A 19 -19.02 -2.77 -8.28
CA TRP A 19 -18.82 -3.45 -9.56
C TRP A 19 -19.15 -2.51 -10.74
N PRO A 20 -18.29 -2.46 -11.76
CA PRO A 20 -18.50 -1.59 -12.91
C PRO A 20 -19.70 -2.05 -13.73
N ASP A 21 -20.25 -1.11 -14.49
CA ASP A 21 -21.21 -1.46 -15.54
C ASP A 21 -20.52 -2.31 -16.61
N VAL A 22 -21.32 -3.08 -17.37
CA VAL A 22 -20.79 -3.91 -18.44
C VAL A 22 -20.23 -3.00 -19.54
N GLU A 23 -18.91 -3.06 -19.74
CA GLU A 23 -18.26 -2.43 -20.87
C GLU A 23 -18.63 -3.18 -22.16
N THR A 24 -19.17 -2.45 -23.14
CA THR A 24 -19.59 -3.01 -24.44
C THR A 24 -18.54 -2.85 -25.53
N GLU A 25 -17.45 -2.15 -25.22
CA GLU A 25 -16.35 -1.84 -26.14
C GLU A 25 -15.01 -2.25 -25.52
N ILE A 26 -14.06 -2.64 -26.37
CA ILE A 26 -12.70 -2.95 -25.93
C ILE A 26 -11.95 -1.63 -25.72
N ASN A 27 -11.50 -1.37 -24.50
CA ASN A 27 -10.68 -0.20 -24.20
C ASN A 27 -9.26 -0.36 -24.79
N THR A 28 -9.07 0.12 -26.01
CA THR A 28 -7.77 0.18 -26.72
C THR A 28 -6.94 1.43 -26.34
N GLY A 29 -7.34 2.15 -25.29
CA GLY A 29 -6.75 3.44 -24.89
C GLY A 29 -7.65 4.65 -25.17
N ASN A 30 -8.73 4.47 -25.94
CA ASN A 30 -9.65 5.56 -26.31
C ASN A 30 -10.65 5.92 -25.20
N LEU A 31 -11.05 4.95 -24.36
CA LEU A 31 -11.97 5.20 -23.24
C LEU A 31 -11.22 5.70 -21.99
N ALA A 32 -10.00 5.21 -21.79
CA ALA A 32 -9.08 5.71 -20.78
C ALA A 32 -7.62 5.45 -21.21
N ASN A 33 -6.73 6.41 -20.95
CA ASN A 33 -5.30 6.31 -21.22
C ASN A 33 -4.70 5.03 -20.61
N THR A 34 -3.86 4.29 -21.35
CA THR A 34 -3.20 3.04 -20.90
C THR A 34 -2.59 3.15 -19.50
N ASN A 35 -1.95 4.28 -19.22
CA ASN A 35 -1.47 4.63 -17.88
C ASN A 35 -2.33 5.76 -17.29
N VAL A 36 -3.42 5.41 -16.60
CA VAL A 36 -4.21 6.38 -15.83
C VAL A 36 -3.49 6.68 -14.52
N ASP A 37 -3.08 7.94 -14.36
CA ASP A 37 -2.46 8.45 -13.15
C ASP A 37 -3.53 8.83 -12.12
N CYS A 38 -3.65 8.02 -11.05
CA CYS A 38 -4.59 8.26 -9.95
C CYS A 38 -4.30 9.53 -9.14
N THR A 39 -3.19 10.24 -9.39
CA THR A 39 -2.90 11.54 -8.74
C THR A 39 -3.52 12.72 -9.48
N SER A 40 -3.84 12.55 -10.76
CA SER A 40 -4.41 13.58 -11.64
C SER A 40 -5.76 13.19 -12.25
N SER A 41 -6.21 11.93 -12.09
CA SER A 41 -7.53 11.46 -12.49
C SER A 41 -8.22 10.73 -11.34
N GLU A 42 -9.45 11.15 -11.01
CA GLU A 42 -10.29 10.48 -10.01
C GLU A 42 -10.89 9.17 -10.55
N ASP A 43 -11.25 9.16 -11.84
CA ASP A 43 -11.63 7.94 -12.54
C ASP A 43 -10.37 7.14 -12.89
N CYS A 44 -9.92 6.27 -11.98
CA CYS A 44 -8.64 5.58 -12.13
C CYS A 44 -8.65 4.08 -11.80
N LEU A 45 -9.79 3.49 -11.41
CA LEU A 45 -9.90 2.09 -10.96
C LEU A 45 -9.92 1.09 -12.14
N PHE A 46 -8.74 0.88 -12.71
CA PHE A 46 -8.51 -0.02 -13.85
C PHE A 46 -7.52 -1.13 -13.52
N VAL A 47 -7.70 -2.27 -14.18
CA VAL A 47 -6.81 -3.44 -14.16
C VAL A 47 -6.23 -3.71 -15.56
N ASP A 48 -5.01 -4.22 -15.60
CA ASP A 48 -4.35 -4.75 -16.79
C ASP A 48 -4.10 -6.25 -16.60
N VAL A 49 -4.34 -7.02 -17.66
CA VAL A 49 -4.06 -8.45 -17.71
C VAL A 49 -3.10 -8.69 -18.87
N TRP A 50 -1.97 -9.31 -18.57
CA TRP A 50 -1.01 -9.78 -19.55
C TRP A 50 -1.00 -11.30 -19.52
N ALA A 51 -1.34 -11.91 -20.65
CA ALA A 51 -1.46 -13.35 -20.79
C ALA A 51 -0.78 -13.82 -22.09
N PRO A 52 -0.22 -15.04 -22.11
CA PRO A 52 0.22 -15.68 -23.34
C PRO A 52 -0.89 -15.75 -24.39
N VAL A 53 -0.52 -15.70 -25.67
CA VAL A 53 -1.49 -15.74 -26.78
C VAL A 53 -2.33 -17.03 -26.77
N ASP A 54 -1.78 -18.12 -26.25
CA ASP A 54 -2.41 -19.43 -26.13
C ASP A 54 -2.96 -19.73 -24.72
N ALA A 55 -3.11 -18.72 -23.85
CA ALA A 55 -3.47 -18.92 -22.43
C ALA A 55 -4.85 -19.56 -22.21
N VAL A 56 -5.82 -19.29 -23.09
CA VAL A 56 -7.21 -19.75 -22.91
C VAL A 56 -7.27 -21.28 -22.87
N GLY A 57 -7.81 -21.81 -21.78
CA GLY A 57 -7.90 -23.26 -21.53
C GLY A 57 -6.67 -23.89 -20.85
N ARG A 58 -5.59 -23.13 -20.63
CA ARG A 58 -4.37 -23.64 -19.97
C ARG A 58 -4.44 -23.67 -18.43
N ASN A 59 -5.38 -22.94 -17.83
CA ASN A 59 -5.58 -22.85 -16.37
C ASN A 59 -4.30 -22.44 -15.62
N LEU A 60 -3.69 -21.35 -16.06
CA LEU A 60 -2.37 -20.88 -15.62
C LEU A 60 -2.39 -20.25 -14.22
N PRO A 61 -1.33 -20.38 -13.42
CA PRO A 61 -1.13 -19.57 -12.22
C PRO A 61 -1.25 -18.08 -12.51
N VAL A 62 -1.73 -17.31 -11.54
CA VAL A 62 -1.95 -15.86 -11.69
C VAL A 62 -1.07 -15.10 -10.70
N LEU A 63 -0.25 -14.18 -11.20
CA LEU A 63 0.51 -13.23 -10.40
C LEU A 63 -0.23 -11.90 -10.40
N VAL A 64 -0.69 -11.44 -9.23
CA VAL A 64 -1.34 -10.13 -9.06
C VAL A 64 -0.35 -9.18 -8.39
N TYR A 65 0.06 -8.14 -9.10
CA TYR A 65 1.05 -7.17 -8.65
C TYR A 65 0.42 -5.90 -8.06
N ASN A 66 0.82 -5.57 -6.83
CA ASN A 66 0.44 -4.38 -6.09
C ASN A 66 1.62 -3.41 -6.04
N TYR A 67 1.53 -2.29 -6.77
CA TYR A 67 2.60 -1.31 -6.82
C TYR A 67 2.72 -0.48 -5.51
N GLY A 68 3.95 -0.01 -5.24
CA GLY A 68 4.27 0.87 -4.11
C GLY A 68 3.89 2.34 -4.34
N GLY A 69 4.54 3.27 -3.62
CA GLY A 69 4.33 4.70 -3.84
C GLY A 69 3.63 5.46 -2.71
N ARG A 70 3.75 4.95 -1.47
CA ARG A 70 3.35 5.65 -0.23
C ARG A 70 1.89 6.11 -0.23
N PHE A 71 1.01 5.37 -0.93
CA PHE A 71 -0.40 5.74 -1.13
C PHE A 71 -0.61 7.15 -1.72
N LYS A 72 0.43 7.71 -2.36
CA LYS A 72 0.44 9.08 -2.89
C LYS A 72 0.68 9.11 -4.40
N LEU A 73 1.42 8.14 -4.93
CA LEU A 73 1.87 8.11 -6.31
C LEU A 73 1.99 6.67 -6.82
N GLY A 74 2.28 6.53 -8.11
CA GLY A 74 2.48 5.26 -8.79
C GLY A 74 1.32 4.92 -9.70
N SER A 75 1.42 3.79 -10.39
CA SER A 75 0.33 3.20 -11.16
C SER A 75 0.64 1.73 -11.43
N LYS A 76 -0.37 1.02 -11.94
CA LYS A 76 -0.24 -0.36 -12.41
C LYS A 76 0.80 -0.55 -13.52
N SER A 77 1.23 0.53 -14.17
CA SER A 77 2.22 0.53 -15.25
C SER A 77 3.66 0.79 -14.78
N VAL A 78 3.89 0.99 -13.47
CA VAL A 78 5.26 1.22 -12.93
C VAL A 78 6.17 0.03 -13.15
N ASN A 79 5.63 -1.18 -13.01
CA ASN A 79 6.32 -2.43 -13.32
C ASN A 79 5.46 -3.23 -14.29
N THR A 80 6.09 -3.76 -15.31
CA THR A 80 5.46 -4.57 -16.35
C THR A 80 6.18 -5.92 -16.46
N PRO A 81 5.52 -6.98 -16.96
CA PRO A 81 6.00 -8.35 -16.81
C PRO A 81 7.01 -8.80 -17.87
N GLU A 82 7.54 -7.93 -18.74
CA GLU A 82 8.37 -8.32 -19.87
C GLU A 82 9.58 -9.18 -19.44
N GLY A 83 10.37 -8.71 -18.47
CA GLY A 83 11.52 -9.47 -17.96
C GLY A 83 11.14 -10.79 -17.26
N LEU A 84 9.93 -10.89 -16.70
CA LEU A 84 9.42 -12.15 -16.15
C LEU A 84 9.01 -13.12 -17.27
N PHE A 85 8.40 -12.61 -18.34
CA PHE A 85 8.02 -13.41 -19.51
C PHE A 85 9.21 -13.89 -20.36
N GLU A 86 10.36 -13.23 -20.26
CA GLU A 86 11.61 -13.77 -20.81
C GLU A 86 12.06 -15.06 -20.08
N VAL A 87 11.72 -15.20 -18.80
CA VAL A 87 12.06 -16.38 -18.00
C VAL A 87 11.03 -17.49 -18.16
N SER A 88 9.73 -17.15 -18.14
CA SER A 88 8.64 -18.10 -18.32
C SER A 88 7.37 -17.41 -18.78
N THR A 89 6.64 -18.00 -19.71
CA THR A 89 5.31 -17.56 -20.12
C THR A 89 4.20 -18.44 -19.53
N ASP A 90 4.47 -19.22 -18.49
CA ASP A 90 3.51 -20.18 -17.93
C ASP A 90 2.68 -19.59 -16.78
N PHE A 91 2.37 -18.29 -16.84
CA PHE A 91 1.55 -17.59 -15.87
C PHE A 91 0.84 -16.39 -16.50
N ILE A 92 -0.16 -15.87 -15.80
CA ILE A 92 -0.82 -14.59 -16.13
C ILE A 92 -0.36 -13.52 -15.15
N TYR A 93 0.00 -12.35 -15.67
CA TYR A 93 0.30 -11.18 -14.85
C TYR A 93 -0.90 -10.23 -14.83
N VAL A 94 -1.28 -9.81 -13.63
CA VAL A 94 -2.35 -8.83 -13.39
C VAL A 94 -1.79 -7.68 -12.58
N SER A 95 -2.12 -6.45 -12.95
CA SER A 95 -1.80 -5.26 -12.15
C SER A 95 -2.99 -4.31 -12.15
N TYR A 96 -3.22 -3.58 -11.07
CA TYR A 96 -4.39 -2.70 -10.95
C TYR A 96 -4.01 -1.41 -10.24
N ASN A 97 -4.72 -0.34 -10.57
CA ASN A 97 -4.67 0.96 -9.90
C ASN A 97 -5.52 0.95 -8.63
N TYR A 98 -5.15 1.72 -7.61
CA TYR A 98 -5.97 1.95 -6.41
C TYR A 98 -5.98 3.45 -6.03
N ARG A 99 -6.99 3.94 -5.31
CA ARG A 99 -7.08 5.36 -4.92
C ARG A 99 -5.87 5.78 -4.07
N HIS A 100 -5.37 6.98 -4.34
CA HIS A 100 -4.29 7.62 -3.60
C HIS A 100 -4.80 8.78 -2.73
N GLY A 101 -3.89 9.39 -1.97
CA GLY A 101 -4.12 10.63 -1.25
C GLY A 101 -5.28 10.53 -0.28
N LEU A 102 -5.96 11.66 -0.05
CA LEU A 102 -7.11 11.69 0.83
C LEU A 102 -8.20 10.70 0.41
N THR A 103 -8.48 10.59 -0.89
CA THR A 103 -9.50 9.66 -1.42
C THR A 103 -9.17 8.19 -1.21
N GLY A 104 -7.90 7.84 -1.00
CA GLY A 104 -7.45 6.46 -0.78
C GLY A 104 -7.27 6.09 0.69
N VAL A 105 -6.89 7.05 1.54
CA VAL A 105 -6.49 6.77 2.93
C VAL A 105 -7.26 7.57 3.99
N ALA A 106 -8.30 8.32 3.61
CA ALA A 106 -9.15 9.03 4.56
C ALA A 106 -9.66 8.08 5.66
N THR A 107 -9.69 8.62 6.86
CA THR A 107 -10.23 8.02 8.08
C THR A 107 -10.39 9.13 9.11
N GLY A 108 -11.24 8.93 10.11
CA GLY A 108 -11.52 9.92 11.14
C GLY A 108 -12.96 9.83 11.63
N PRO A 109 -13.23 10.11 12.91
CA PRO A 109 -14.57 10.05 13.48
C PRO A 109 -15.59 10.93 12.76
N THR A 110 -15.25 12.17 12.34
CA THR A 110 -16.22 13.03 11.64
C THR A 110 -16.54 12.50 10.25
N TYR A 111 -15.50 12.14 9.50
CA TYR A 111 -15.60 11.47 8.20
C TYR A 111 -16.48 10.23 8.25
N GLN A 112 -16.24 9.33 9.22
CA GLN A 112 -16.99 8.08 9.37
C GLN A 112 -18.43 8.31 9.85
N HIS A 113 -18.63 9.29 10.76
CA HIS A 113 -19.97 9.63 11.28
C HIS A 113 -20.93 10.08 10.16
N GLU A 114 -20.42 10.77 9.14
CA GLU A 114 -21.21 11.18 7.97
C GLU A 114 -21.27 10.13 6.86
N GLY A 115 -20.80 8.90 7.12
CA GLY A 115 -20.89 7.77 6.19
C GLY A 115 -19.70 7.60 5.24
N GLY A 116 -18.59 8.29 5.49
CA GLY A 116 -17.34 8.09 4.77
C GLY A 116 -16.73 6.72 5.08
N VAL A 117 -16.26 6.01 4.05
CA VAL A 117 -15.63 4.69 4.21
C VAL A 117 -14.12 4.86 4.33
N SER A 118 -13.55 4.36 5.44
CA SER A 118 -12.10 4.47 5.67
C SER A 118 -11.28 3.50 4.83
N ASN A 119 -9.99 3.82 4.63
CA ASN A 119 -8.99 2.92 4.03
C ASN A 119 -9.36 2.41 2.63
N LEU A 120 -9.87 3.29 1.77
CA LEU A 120 -10.39 2.95 0.45
C LEU A 120 -9.36 2.27 -0.46
N ALA A 121 -8.07 2.55 -0.33
CA ALA A 121 -7.02 1.82 -1.02
C ALA A 121 -7.05 0.30 -0.72
N ILE A 122 -7.40 -0.09 0.52
CA ILE A 122 -7.51 -1.50 0.92
C ILE A 122 -8.77 -2.14 0.34
N TRP A 123 -9.87 -1.38 0.28
CA TRP A 123 -11.10 -1.80 -0.39
C TRP A 123 -10.92 -1.96 -1.90
N ASP A 124 -10.21 -1.03 -2.52
CA ASP A 124 -9.87 -1.06 -3.94
C ASP A 124 -9.04 -2.29 -4.28
N ALA A 125 -8.03 -2.61 -3.45
CA ALA A 125 -7.28 -3.84 -3.57
C ALA A 125 -8.15 -5.09 -3.36
N THR A 126 -9.00 -5.11 -2.33
CA THR A 126 -9.96 -6.21 -2.11
C THR A 126 -10.80 -6.46 -3.36
N HIS A 127 -11.36 -5.39 -3.95
CA HIS A 127 -12.23 -5.50 -5.11
C HIS A 127 -11.48 -5.91 -6.38
N ALA A 128 -10.23 -5.49 -6.55
CA ALA A 128 -9.38 -5.97 -7.63
C ALA A 128 -9.09 -7.47 -7.51
N PHE A 129 -8.81 -7.98 -6.31
CA PHE A 129 -8.65 -9.41 -6.08
C PHE A 129 -9.98 -10.18 -6.28
N GLU A 130 -11.12 -9.63 -5.88
CA GLU A 130 -12.43 -10.20 -6.19
C GLU A 130 -12.69 -10.25 -7.69
N TRP A 131 -12.29 -9.23 -8.43
CA TRP A 131 -12.35 -9.20 -9.89
C TRP A 131 -11.50 -10.32 -10.49
N VAL A 132 -10.27 -10.52 -10.01
CA VAL A 132 -9.41 -11.64 -10.43
C VAL A 132 -10.10 -12.97 -10.17
N GLN A 133 -10.61 -13.19 -8.94
CA GLN A 133 -11.33 -14.40 -8.58
C GLN A 133 -12.50 -14.69 -9.52
N LYS A 134 -13.24 -13.64 -9.90
CA LYS A 134 -14.44 -13.76 -10.71
C LYS A 134 -14.16 -13.93 -12.20
N TYR A 135 -13.12 -13.28 -12.76
CA TYR A 135 -12.99 -13.11 -14.21
C TYR A 135 -11.72 -13.68 -14.82
N ILE A 136 -10.68 -14.00 -14.04
CA ILE A 136 -9.36 -14.33 -14.61
C ILE A 136 -9.36 -15.62 -15.45
N HIS A 137 -10.33 -16.51 -15.22
CA HIS A 137 -10.53 -17.71 -16.04
C HIS A 137 -10.82 -17.41 -17.51
N ASN A 138 -11.43 -16.26 -17.82
CA ASN A 138 -11.67 -15.81 -19.20
C ASN A 138 -10.36 -15.49 -19.94
N PHE A 139 -9.29 -15.20 -19.19
CA PHE A 139 -7.95 -14.95 -19.72
C PHE A 139 -7.07 -16.22 -19.67
N GLY A 140 -7.63 -17.36 -19.26
CA GLY A 140 -6.91 -18.62 -19.11
C GLY A 140 -6.30 -18.86 -17.72
N GLY A 141 -6.58 -17.99 -16.74
CA GLY A 141 -6.00 -18.05 -15.40
C GLY A 141 -6.78 -18.93 -14.44
N ASN A 142 -6.07 -19.49 -13.46
CA ASN A 142 -6.62 -20.26 -12.36
C ASN A 142 -6.86 -19.34 -11.15
N SER A 143 -8.13 -19.04 -10.85
CA SER A 143 -8.50 -18.23 -9.68
C SER A 143 -8.16 -18.90 -8.33
N HIS A 144 -7.87 -20.20 -8.32
CA HIS A 144 -7.46 -20.95 -7.13
C HIS A 144 -5.93 -21.06 -6.99
N ASP A 145 -5.17 -20.46 -7.92
CA ASP A 145 -3.70 -20.43 -7.86
C ASP A 145 -3.16 -19.00 -8.08
N VAL A 146 -3.56 -18.11 -7.16
CA VAL A 146 -3.20 -16.69 -7.21
C VAL A 146 -2.04 -16.41 -6.25
N THR A 147 -0.98 -15.77 -6.77
CA THR A 147 0.14 -15.22 -6.02
C THR A 147 0.00 -13.70 -5.94
N ALA A 148 -0.20 -13.15 -4.74
CA ALA A 148 -0.14 -11.73 -4.50
C ALA A 148 1.33 -11.28 -4.39
N VAL A 149 1.76 -10.33 -5.21
CA VAL A 149 3.13 -9.79 -5.22
C VAL A 149 3.06 -8.30 -4.99
N GLY A 150 3.84 -7.73 -4.08
CA GLY A 150 3.71 -6.30 -3.78
C GLY A 150 4.94 -5.68 -3.17
N PHE A 151 5.17 -4.42 -3.51
CA PHE A 151 6.31 -3.64 -3.05
C PHE A 151 5.90 -2.44 -2.19
N SER A 152 6.62 -2.16 -1.10
CA SER A 152 6.43 -0.93 -0.29
C SER A 152 4.99 -0.81 0.21
N ALA A 153 4.30 0.29 -0.12
CA ALA A 153 2.87 0.43 0.14
C ALA A 153 2.05 -0.75 -0.42
N GLY A 154 2.35 -1.24 -1.63
CA GLY A 154 1.69 -2.42 -2.22
C GLY A 154 1.99 -3.71 -1.44
N GLY A 155 3.20 -3.85 -0.90
CA GLY A 155 3.55 -4.96 0.01
C GLY A 155 2.74 -4.88 1.31
N SER A 156 2.60 -3.68 1.88
CA SER A 156 1.74 -3.47 3.05
C SER A 156 0.26 -3.74 2.75
N GLN A 157 -0.21 -3.44 1.53
CA GLN A 157 -1.58 -3.78 1.14
C GLN A 157 -1.82 -5.30 1.17
N ILE A 158 -0.87 -6.12 0.71
CA ILE A 158 -0.97 -7.59 0.81
C ILE A 158 -1.05 -8.00 2.28
N ALA A 159 -0.19 -7.44 3.12
CA ALA A 159 -0.20 -7.67 4.56
C ALA A 159 -1.57 -7.32 5.18
N PHE A 160 -2.16 -6.19 4.80
CA PHE A 160 -3.51 -5.79 5.23
C PHE A 160 -4.61 -6.69 4.67
N GLN A 161 -4.48 -7.25 3.47
CA GLN A 161 -5.44 -8.23 2.96
C GLN A 161 -5.44 -9.52 3.80
N MET A 162 -4.31 -9.90 4.42
CA MET A 162 -4.24 -11.05 5.33
C MET A 162 -4.94 -10.80 6.67
N THR A 163 -4.96 -9.56 7.16
CA THR A 163 -5.54 -9.20 8.47
C THR A 163 -6.90 -8.53 8.38
N ARG A 164 -7.42 -8.25 7.18
CA ARG A 164 -8.68 -7.51 6.99
C ARG A 164 -9.85 -8.16 7.75
N PHE A 165 -10.67 -7.33 8.38
CA PHE A 165 -11.75 -7.72 9.29
C PHE A 165 -11.29 -8.65 10.43
N GLY A 166 -10.01 -8.62 10.80
CA GLY A 166 -9.40 -9.47 11.82
C GLY A 166 -9.25 -10.91 11.37
N GLY A 167 -8.96 -11.13 10.08
CA GLY A 167 -8.88 -12.47 9.50
C GLY A 167 -10.24 -13.16 9.30
N ARG A 168 -11.35 -12.45 9.39
CA ARG A 168 -12.69 -13.04 9.22
C ARG A 168 -13.18 -13.08 7.78
N ALA A 169 -12.53 -12.34 6.88
CA ALA A 169 -12.85 -12.43 5.45
C ALA A 169 -12.15 -13.64 4.80
N PRO A 170 -12.78 -14.26 3.78
CA PRO A 170 -12.12 -15.25 2.94
C PRO A 170 -10.84 -14.67 2.32
N GLN A 171 -9.83 -15.52 2.14
CA GLN A 171 -8.62 -15.13 1.45
C GLN A 171 -8.82 -15.18 -0.08
N LEU A 172 -8.25 -14.22 -0.81
CA LEU A 172 -8.41 -14.08 -2.27
C LEU A 172 -7.13 -14.46 -3.06
N PHE A 173 -6.09 -14.92 -2.35
CA PHE A 173 -4.86 -15.42 -2.94
C PHE A 173 -4.26 -16.57 -2.12
N GLN A 174 -3.53 -17.47 -2.76
CA GLN A 174 -2.99 -18.68 -2.14
C GLN A 174 -1.51 -18.58 -1.82
N LYS A 175 -0.79 -17.64 -2.45
CA LYS A 175 0.65 -17.40 -2.26
C LYS A 175 0.92 -15.91 -2.12
N ALA A 176 2.00 -15.55 -1.45
CA ALA A 176 2.39 -14.14 -1.31
C ALA A 176 3.90 -13.94 -1.52
N TYR A 177 4.26 -12.84 -2.18
CA TYR A 177 5.62 -12.31 -2.24
C TYR A 177 5.56 -10.84 -1.82
N ILE A 178 6.05 -10.56 -0.61
CA ILE A 178 5.98 -9.23 -0.02
C ILE A 178 7.38 -8.63 0.00
N MET A 179 7.54 -7.53 -0.73
CA MET A 179 8.80 -6.82 -0.91
C MET A 179 8.80 -5.52 -0.12
N SER A 180 9.68 -5.41 0.87
CA SER A 180 9.90 -4.19 1.64
C SER A 180 8.60 -3.52 2.12
N PRO A 181 7.66 -4.23 2.79
CA PRO A 181 6.34 -3.70 3.11
C PRO A 181 6.46 -2.46 4.00
N GLY A 182 5.98 -1.31 3.55
CA GLY A 182 6.26 -0.02 4.20
C GLY A 182 5.02 0.72 4.70
N TYR A 183 4.90 0.90 6.01
CA TYR A 183 3.93 1.80 6.65
C TYR A 183 4.30 2.08 8.12
N LEU A 184 3.90 3.24 8.64
CA LEU A 184 4.03 3.59 10.06
C LEU A 184 3.00 2.80 10.89
N PRO A 185 3.38 2.01 11.90
CA PRO A 185 2.44 1.31 12.77
C PRO A 185 1.68 2.31 13.64
N SER A 186 0.51 2.77 13.20
CA SER A 186 -0.25 3.80 13.92
C SER A 186 -1.74 3.54 13.85
N ALA A 187 -2.37 3.40 15.03
CA ALA A 187 -3.82 3.40 15.17
C ALA A 187 -4.44 4.80 15.06
N GLY A 188 -3.62 5.86 15.02
CA GLY A 188 -3.98 7.23 15.42
C GLY A 188 -5.18 7.87 14.73
N HIS A 189 -6.39 7.56 15.22
CA HIS A 189 -7.64 8.24 14.84
C HIS A 189 -7.55 9.76 15.03
N HIS A 190 -6.80 10.23 16.04
CA HIS A 190 -6.59 11.66 16.27
C HIS A 190 -5.81 12.32 15.13
N HIS A 191 -4.70 11.73 14.67
CA HIS A 191 -3.95 12.26 13.54
C HIS A 191 -4.75 12.20 12.25
N ALA A 192 -5.55 11.14 12.07
CA ALA A 192 -6.46 11.02 10.94
C ALA A 192 -7.54 12.12 10.93
N GLU A 193 -8.19 12.36 12.07
CA GLU A 193 -9.18 13.41 12.24
C GLU A 193 -8.60 14.80 11.94
N GLN A 194 -7.44 15.11 12.53
CA GLN A 194 -6.76 16.38 12.29
C GLN A 194 -6.41 16.57 10.81
N PHE A 195 -5.98 15.50 10.14
CA PHE A 195 -5.70 15.56 8.71
C PHE A 195 -6.96 15.82 7.89
N TRP A 196 -8.05 15.11 8.17
CA TRP A 196 -9.35 15.33 7.54
C TRP A 196 -9.83 16.78 7.72
N GLN A 197 -9.78 17.29 8.95
CA GLN A 197 -10.21 18.67 9.28
C GLN A 197 -9.32 19.74 8.65
N ASN A 198 -8.00 19.53 8.60
CA ASN A 198 -7.09 20.48 7.98
C ASN A 198 -7.31 20.57 6.47
N VAL A 199 -7.48 19.44 5.80
CA VAL A 199 -7.76 19.44 4.35
C VAL A 199 -9.14 20.01 4.07
N SER A 200 -10.17 19.65 4.86
CA SER A 200 -11.52 20.15 4.67
C SER A 200 -11.61 21.67 4.86
N SER A 201 -10.95 22.21 5.88
CA SER A 201 -10.87 23.66 6.11
C SER A 201 -10.16 24.37 4.95
N ALA A 202 -9.06 23.78 4.43
CA ALA A 202 -8.30 24.35 3.31
C ALA A 202 -9.10 24.44 2.01
N VAL A 203 -10.12 23.59 1.81
CA VAL A 203 -10.99 23.61 0.63
C VAL A 203 -12.35 24.28 0.89
N GLY A 204 -12.54 24.91 2.06
CA GLY A 204 -13.78 25.61 2.41
C GLY A 204 -14.93 24.71 2.87
N CYS A 205 -14.64 23.48 3.27
CA CYS A 205 -15.57 22.51 3.85
C CYS A 205 -15.41 22.40 5.36
N ASP A 206 -15.52 23.53 6.07
CA ASP A 206 -15.36 23.62 7.52
C ASP A 206 -16.20 22.56 8.26
N GLY A 207 -15.64 21.96 9.30
CA GLY A 207 -16.26 20.87 10.06
C GLY A 207 -16.07 19.48 9.43
N GLY A 208 -15.52 19.40 8.21
CA GLY A 208 -15.25 18.12 7.55
C GLY A 208 -16.50 17.45 6.98
N HIS A 209 -17.49 18.24 6.58
CA HIS A 209 -18.75 17.74 6.03
C HIS A 209 -18.53 16.97 4.71
N LEU A 210 -18.92 15.70 4.69
CA LEU A 210 -18.68 14.76 3.60
C LEU A 210 -19.36 15.21 2.29
N ASP A 211 -20.59 15.71 2.38
CA ASP A 211 -21.32 16.19 1.21
C ASP A 211 -20.63 17.40 0.55
N CYS A 212 -20.01 18.28 1.35
CA CYS A 212 -19.18 19.36 0.83
C CYS A 212 -17.92 18.79 0.17
N MET A 213 -17.22 17.88 0.86
CA MET A 213 -15.99 17.27 0.36
C MET A 213 -16.17 16.48 -0.95
N ARG A 214 -17.36 15.90 -1.18
CA ARG A 214 -17.73 15.24 -2.46
C ARG A 214 -17.88 16.22 -3.63
N GLN A 215 -18.17 17.50 -3.36
CA GLN A 215 -18.37 18.52 -4.40
C GLN A 215 -17.09 19.25 -4.79
N VAL A 216 -16.03 19.16 -3.98
CA VAL A 216 -14.74 19.82 -4.26
C VAL A 216 -14.15 19.26 -5.57
N PRO A 217 -13.64 20.07 -6.52
CA PRO A 217 -12.95 19.55 -7.69
C PRO A 217 -11.74 18.68 -7.30
N PHE A 218 -11.53 17.55 -7.98
CA PHE A 218 -10.48 16.59 -7.61
C PHE A 218 -9.09 17.22 -7.51
N ASP A 219 -8.68 18.02 -8.50
CA ASP A 219 -7.37 18.70 -8.48
C ASP A 219 -7.23 19.66 -7.29
N THR A 220 -8.32 20.34 -6.90
CA THR A 220 -8.31 21.22 -5.72
C THR A 220 -8.11 20.43 -4.45
N LEU A 221 -8.81 19.29 -4.31
CA LEU A 221 -8.68 18.40 -3.18
C LEU A 221 -7.28 17.76 -3.09
N SER A 222 -6.75 17.29 -4.23
CA SER A 222 -5.41 16.70 -4.32
C SER A 222 -4.31 17.71 -4.00
N ASN A 223 -4.43 18.95 -4.48
CA ASN A 223 -3.47 20.02 -4.17
C ASN A 223 -3.50 20.39 -2.69
N ALA A 224 -4.69 20.59 -2.10
CA ALA A 224 -4.82 20.85 -0.67
C ALA A 224 -4.26 19.70 0.17
N THR A 225 -4.53 18.45 -0.22
CA THR A 225 -3.96 17.25 0.41
C THR A 225 -2.42 17.29 0.39
N ALA A 226 -1.81 17.61 -0.75
CA ALA A 226 -0.36 17.70 -0.89
C ALA A 226 0.26 18.82 -0.04
N GLU A 227 -0.42 19.98 0.04
CA GLU A 227 0.00 21.12 0.86
C GLU A 227 -0.04 20.79 2.36
N ILE A 228 -1.12 20.18 2.85
CA ILE A 228 -1.24 19.76 4.25
C ILE A 228 -0.20 18.68 4.59
N VAL A 229 0.02 17.72 3.69
CA VAL A 229 1.09 16.73 3.84
C VAL A 229 2.45 17.40 3.99
N SER A 230 2.75 18.40 3.15
CA SER A 230 4.02 19.14 3.21
C SER A 230 4.15 20.00 4.46
N SER A 231 3.06 20.64 4.90
CA SER A 231 3.08 21.61 6.00
C SER A 231 3.20 20.95 7.37
N TYR A 232 2.66 19.73 7.51
CA TYR A 232 2.60 19.01 8.78
C TYR A 232 3.40 17.70 8.77
N SER A 233 4.17 17.43 7.71
CA SER A 233 4.90 16.18 7.53
C SER A 233 4.01 14.94 7.70
N TYR A 234 2.78 15.01 7.19
CA TYR A 234 1.80 13.95 7.38
C TYR A 234 2.10 12.72 6.51
N THR A 235 2.09 11.53 7.12
CA THR A 235 2.22 10.26 6.39
C THR A 235 0.87 9.80 5.88
N LEU A 236 0.68 9.79 4.56
CA LEU A 236 -0.45 9.15 3.89
C LEU A 236 -0.31 7.63 3.96
N GLN A 237 -1.25 6.98 4.64
CA GLN A 237 -1.29 5.52 4.78
C GLN A 237 -2.64 5.06 5.35
N PRO A 238 -3.01 3.79 5.13
CA PRO A 238 -4.09 3.15 5.87
C PRO A 238 -3.86 3.22 7.38
N ARG A 239 -4.94 3.33 8.15
CA ARG A 239 -4.94 3.37 9.62
C ARG A 239 -6.03 2.48 10.17
N VAL A 240 -5.91 2.13 11.44
CA VAL A 240 -6.98 1.41 12.16
C VAL A 240 -8.28 2.19 12.04
N ASP A 241 -9.35 1.52 11.64
CA ASP A 241 -10.69 2.09 11.51
C ASP A 241 -11.74 1.33 12.34
N GLY A 242 -11.32 0.27 13.04
CA GLY A 242 -12.22 -0.58 13.82
C GLY A 242 -13.08 -1.51 12.97
N TYR A 243 -12.90 -1.54 11.65
CA TYR A 243 -13.71 -2.30 10.71
C TYR A 243 -12.88 -3.15 9.74
N ILE A 244 -12.49 -2.63 8.55
CA ILE A 244 -11.67 -3.40 7.61
C ILE A 244 -10.27 -3.59 8.18
N LEU A 245 -9.73 -2.60 8.90
CA LEU A 245 -8.52 -2.69 9.70
C LEU A 245 -8.90 -2.52 11.18
N PRO A 246 -9.27 -3.61 11.88
CA PRO A 246 -9.78 -3.51 13.25
C PRO A 246 -8.70 -3.17 14.28
N ASP A 247 -7.44 -3.51 13.99
CA ASP A 247 -6.27 -3.21 14.83
C ASP A 247 -5.04 -3.02 13.92
N THR A 248 -3.93 -2.61 14.49
CA THR A 248 -2.62 -2.60 13.81
C THR A 248 -2.30 -4.00 13.30
N TYR A 249 -1.53 -4.07 12.21
CA TYR A 249 -1.13 -5.34 11.61
C TYR A 249 -0.36 -6.22 12.59
N GLU A 250 0.56 -5.63 13.36
CA GLU A 250 1.39 -6.31 14.34
C GLU A 250 0.53 -6.92 15.44
N ALA A 251 -0.42 -6.14 15.98
CA ALA A 251 -1.36 -6.63 16.98
C ALA A 251 -2.27 -7.72 16.42
N SER A 252 -2.74 -7.56 15.17
CA SER A 252 -3.57 -8.56 14.49
C SER A 252 -2.83 -9.88 14.34
N LEU A 253 -1.57 -9.85 13.93
CA LEU A 253 -0.72 -11.04 13.82
C LEU A 253 -0.46 -11.68 15.20
N TYR A 254 -0.08 -10.88 16.20
CA TYR A 254 0.20 -11.37 17.55
C TYR A 254 -1.02 -12.04 18.20
N GLN A 255 -2.22 -11.52 17.93
CA GLN A 255 -3.48 -12.06 18.43
C GLN A 255 -4.01 -13.24 17.61
N GLY A 256 -3.35 -13.61 16.50
CA GLY A 256 -3.85 -14.63 15.57
C GLY A 256 -5.07 -14.19 14.74
N HIS A 257 -5.33 -12.89 14.64
CA HIS A 257 -6.42 -12.28 13.87
C HIS A 257 -6.01 -12.05 12.40
N PHE A 258 -5.65 -13.13 11.71
CA PHE A 258 -5.31 -13.11 10.28
C PHE A 258 -5.81 -14.38 9.59
N ASN A 259 -5.99 -14.34 8.28
CA ASN A 259 -6.42 -15.47 7.45
C ASN A 259 -5.47 -15.69 6.28
N PHE A 260 -4.40 -16.41 6.54
CA PHE A 260 -3.46 -16.84 5.51
C PHE A 260 -2.66 -18.05 6.02
N SER A 261 -2.46 -19.05 5.16
CA SER A 261 -1.70 -20.26 5.48
C SER A 261 -0.86 -20.74 4.30
N GLY A 262 -0.75 -19.91 3.26
CA GLY A 262 -0.04 -20.24 2.04
C GLY A 262 1.47 -20.00 2.13
N PRO A 263 2.24 -20.42 1.11
CA PRO A 263 3.63 -20.04 0.96
C PRO A 263 3.80 -18.51 0.90
N VAL A 264 4.76 -17.97 1.66
CA VAL A 264 5.13 -16.56 1.59
C VAL A 264 6.64 -16.35 1.46
N VAL A 265 7.02 -15.49 0.51
CA VAL A 265 8.37 -14.94 0.38
C VAL A 265 8.34 -13.51 0.93
N LEU A 266 9.23 -13.22 1.87
CA LEU A 266 9.41 -11.92 2.50
C LEU A 266 10.80 -11.39 2.15
N THR A 267 10.85 -10.18 1.63
CA THR A 267 12.12 -9.53 1.29
C THR A 267 12.17 -8.11 1.82
N HIS A 268 13.37 -7.60 2.04
CA HIS A 268 13.64 -6.20 2.37
C HIS A 268 15.02 -5.82 1.88
N ALA A 269 15.24 -4.54 1.59
CA ALA A 269 16.56 -4.03 1.24
C ALA A 269 17.39 -3.80 2.51
N ARG A 270 18.71 -3.99 2.45
CA ARG A 270 19.61 -3.72 3.59
C ARG A 270 19.54 -2.26 4.07
N HIS A 271 19.38 -1.33 3.14
CA HIS A 271 19.37 0.11 3.38
C HIS A 271 18.05 0.75 2.98
N GLU A 272 16.94 0.31 3.58
CA GLU A 272 15.61 0.86 3.30
C GLU A 272 15.61 2.39 3.44
N PHE A 273 16.04 2.91 4.61
CA PHE A 273 16.08 4.35 4.90
C PHE A 273 17.41 4.83 5.46
N ASN A 274 18.23 3.94 6.02
CA ASN A 274 19.43 4.31 6.79
C ASN A 274 20.63 4.81 5.97
N SER A 275 20.52 4.89 4.64
CA SER A 275 21.59 5.41 3.77
C SER A 275 21.60 6.94 3.63
N VAL A 276 20.64 7.63 4.24
CA VAL A 276 20.53 9.10 4.25
C VAL A 276 20.12 9.55 5.64
N ALA A 277 20.69 10.64 6.16
CA ALA A 277 20.26 11.20 7.44
C ALA A 277 18.84 11.78 7.32
N TYR A 278 17.99 11.55 8.32
CA TYR A 278 16.66 12.16 8.35
C TYR A 278 16.76 13.68 8.52
N ASP A 279 16.03 14.43 7.69
CA ASP A 279 16.08 15.89 7.72
C ASP A 279 15.39 16.45 8.98
N GLY A 280 15.96 17.49 9.57
CA GLY A 280 15.49 18.06 10.83
C GLY A 280 15.91 17.33 12.11
N ILE A 281 16.52 16.14 12.04
CA ILE A 281 17.06 15.43 13.22
C ILE A 281 18.57 15.65 13.32
N LYS A 282 19.01 16.44 14.31
CA LYS A 282 20.42 16.78 14.52
C LYS A 282 20.95 16.27 15.86
N THR A 283 20.09 16.10 16.87
CA THR A 283 20.49 15.60 18.20
C THR A 283 19.63 14.42 18.66
N GLU A 284 20.00 13.81 19.79
CA GLU A 284 19.19 12.76 20.42
C GLU A 284 17.85 13.31 20.94
N GLU A 285 17.83 14.56 21.42
CA GLU A 285 16.61 15.23 21.84
C GLU A 285 15.61 15.39 20.68
N ASP A 286 16.09 15.62 19.45
CA ASP A 286 15.24 15.66 18.26
C ASP A 286 14.60 14.30 17.97
N ILE A 287 15.35 13.21 18.15
CA ILE A 287 14.82 11.83 18.04
C ILE A 287 13.71 11.61 19.06
N PHE A 288 13.97 11.99 20.31
CA PHE A 288 13.03 11.84 21.41
C PHE A 288 11.73 12.62 21.15
N ALA A 289 11.85 13.89 20.74
CA ALA A 289 10.72 14.74 20.40
C ALA A 289 9.89 14.13 19.25
N THR A 290 10.57 13.59 18.23
CA THR A 290 9.91 12.97 17.08
C THR A 290 9.14 11.72 17.47
N PHE A 291 9.69 10.85 18.33
CA PHE A 291 8.96 9.67 18.82
C PHE A 291 7.71 10.03 19.62
N ARG A 292 7.75 11.08 20.45
CA ARG A 292 6.56 11.57 21.16
C ARG A 292 5.46 12.05 20.21
N VAL A 293 5.83 12.64 19.07
CA VAL A 293 4.86 13.07 18.06
C VAL A 293 4.29 11.87 17.31
N LEU A 294 5.14 10.94 16.86
CA LEU A 294 4.70 9.79 16.06
C LEU A 294 3.89 8.78 16.89
N PHE A 295 4.32 8.54 18.13
CA PHE A 295 3.73 7.56 19.04
C PHE A 295 3.48 8.20 20.42
N PRO A 296 2.43 9.02 20.57
CA PRO A 296 2.16 9.74 21.81
C PRO A 296 1.87 8.84 23.02
N ALA A 297 1.63 7.54 22.79
CA ALA A 297 1.44 6.55 23.85
C ALA A 297 2.76 5.95 24.38
N LEU A 298 3.91 6.19 23.75
CA LEU A 298 5.20 5.69 24.24
C LEU A 298 5.61 6.44 25.51
N THR A 299 6.03 5.68 26.53
CA THR A 299 6.63 6.24 27.74
C THR A 299 8.10 6.57 27.50
N GLU A 300 8.66 7.46 28.32
CA GLU A 300 10.08 7.85 28.22
C GLU A 300 11.01 6.65 28.34
N ASN A 301 10.72 5.72 29.27
CA ASN A 301 11.52 4.51 29.46
C ASN A 301 11.61 3.66 28.19
N ILE A 302 10.51 3.53 27.43
CA ILE A 302 10.51 2.77 26.17
C ILE A 302 11.32 3.47 25.09
N ILE A 303 11.28 4.82 25.04
CA ILE A 303 12.12 5.57 24.11
C ILE A 303 13.61 5.39 24.47
N HIS A 304 13.97 5.40 25.76
CA HIS A 304 15.34 5.12 26.19
C HIS A 304 15.78 3.70 25.84
N GLU A 305 14.96 2.68 26.12
CA GLU A 305 15.24 1.29 25.75
C GLU A 305 15.44 1.14 24.23
N LEU A 306 14.61 1.83 23.43
CA LEU A 306 14.78 1.90 21.97
C LEU A 306 16.12 2.54 21.57
N LEU A 307 16.52 3.64 22.21
CA LEU A 307 17.79 4.31 21.93
C LEU A 307 18.99 3.45 22.37
N GLU A 308 18.86 2.64 23.42
CA GLU A 308 19.90 1.69 23.85
C GLU A 308 20.10 0.55 22.84
N MET A 309 19.05 0.10 22.15
CA MET A 309 19.14 -0.89 21.07
C MET A 309 19.88 -0.36 19.82
N TYR A 310 19.99 0.96 19.67
CA TYR A 310 20.68 1.62 18.57
C TYR A 310 21.72 2.60 19.14
N PRO A 311 22.87 2.13 19.66
CA PRO A 311 23.82 2.98 20.36
C PRO A 311 24.31 4.17 19.52
N ALA A 312 24.34 5.38 20.10
CA ALA A 312 24.75 6.59 19.37
C ALA A 312 26.15 6.48 18.73
N ALA A 313 27.05 5.72 19.35
CA ALA A 313 28.41 5.51 18.88
C ALA A 313 28.51 4.77 17.54
N ASP A 314 27.44 4.07 17.13
CA ASP A 314 27.40 3.29 15.89
C ASP A 314 27.02 4.15 14.66
N TYR A 315 26.74 5.44 14.86
CA TYR A 315 26.22 6.32 13.82
C TYR A 315 27.01 7.64 13.72
N GLU A 316 27.24 8.08 12.48
CA GLU A 316 27.90 9.37 12.20
C GLU A 316 27.01 10.58 12.58
N SER A 317 25.70 10.40 12.67
CA SER A 317 24.76 11.45 13.07
C SER A 317 23.48 10.91 13.68
N ALA A 318 22.81 11.74 14.49
CA ALA A 318 21.48 11.42 15.04
C ALA A 318 20.45 11.15 13.94
N GLY A 319 20.53 11.85 12.79
CA GLY A 319 19.62 11.63 11.67
C GLY A 319 19.81 10.27 10.99
N LEU A 320 21.03 9.73 10.91
CA LEU A 320 21.27 8.36 10.43
C LEU A 320 20.75 7.32 11.42
N ARG A 321 21.07 7.51 12.71
CA ARG A 321 20.54 6.69 13.81
C ARG A 321 19.02 6.60 13.78
N PHE A 322 18.36 7.75 13.65
CA PHE A 322 16.90 7.80 13.55
C PHE A 322 16.37 7.02 12.34
N ASN A 323 16.99 7.18 11.16
CA ASN A 323 16.55 6.47 9.97
C ASN A 323 16.79 4.96 10.04
N ASP A 324 17.79 4.51 10.79
CA ASP A 324 18.00 3.09 11.06
C ASP A 324 16.93 2.51 11.99
N ILE A 325 16.56 3.24 13.05
CA ILE A 325 15.41 2.86 13.89
C ILE A 325 14.12 2.84 13.04
N ARG A 326 13.95 3.85 12.18
CA ARG A 326 12.78 4.03 11.33
C ARG A 326 12.59 2.90 10.33
N GLN A 327 13.63 2.45 9.63
CA GLN A 327 13.48 1.31 8.73
C GLN A 327 13.05 0.04 9.46
N SER A 328 13.48 -0.13 10.70
CA SER A 328 13.08 -1.29 11.50
C SER A 328 11.59 -1.31 11.75
N TYR A 329 11.01 -0.25 12.31
CA TYR A 329 9.57 -0.26 12.64
C TYR A 329 8.65 0.00 11.44
N GLU A 330 9.10 0.68 10.38
CA GLU A 330 8.26 0.94 9.19
C GLU A 330 8.32 -0.19 8.17
N VAL A 331 9.40 -0.98 8.12
CA VAL A 331 9.63 -1.98 7.07
C VAL A 331 10.04 -3.35 7.60
N THR A 332 11.23 -3.50 8.18
CA THR A 332 11.82 -4.83 8.37
C THR A 332 11.13 -5.65 9.47
N ALA A 333 10.65 -4.99 10.55
CA ALA A 333 9.91 -5.66 11.62
C ALA A 333 8.56 -6.24 11.16
N LYS A 334 7.99 -5.73 10.04
CA LYS A 334 6.75 -6.28 9.49
C LYS A 334 6.94 -7.71 9.00
N ASN A 335 8.07 -7.97 8.34
CA ASN A 335 8.45 -9.30 7.90
C ASN A 335 8.62 -10.24 9.10
N TYR A 336 9.27 -9.77 10.17
CA TYR A 336 9.43 -10.54 11.39
C TYR A 336 8.08 -10.91 12.04
N GLY A 337 7.15 -9.96 12.12
CA GLY A 337 5.80 -10.20 12.63
C GLY A 337 5.10 -11.33 11.86
N LEU A 338 5.09 -11.27 10.53
CA LEU A 338 4.43 -12.28 9.71
C LEU A 338 5.13 -13.64 9.79
N CYS A 339 6.45 -13.65 9.78
CA CYS A 339 7.25 -14.86 9.92
C CYS A 339 6.90 -15.61 11.21
N ASN A 340 6.80 -14.88 12.33
CA ASN A 340 6.39 -15.45 13.61
C ASN A 340 4.94 -15.96 13.59
N ALA A 341 4.01 -15.17 13.06
CA ALA A 341 2.60 -15.57 12.93
C ALA A 341 2.40 -16.85 12.10
N LEU A 342 3.29 -17.10 11.14
CA LEU A 342 3.31 -18.31 10.31
C LEU A 342 4.29 -19.38 10.82
N ASN A 343 4.63 -19.37 12.11
CA ASN A 343 5.48 -20.37 12.75
C ASN A 343 6.85 -20.59 12.07
N ASN A 344 7.43 -19.52 11.51
CA ASN A 344 8.66 -19.54 10.71
C ASN A 344 8.58 -20.38 9.42
N GLU A 345 7.37 -20.71 8.94
CA GLU A 345 7.16 -21.39 7.65
C GLU A 345 7.15 -20.38 6.48
N THR A 346 8.19 -19.55 6.40
CA THR A 346 8.33 -18.48 5.41
C THR A 346 9.73 -18.48 4.79
N TRP A 347 9.84 -18.02 3.54
CA TRP A 347 11.14 -17.76 2.92
C TRP A 347 11.49 -16.29 3.11
N ASN A 348 12.63 -16.00 3.72
CA ASN A 348 13.07 -14.65 4.01
C ASN A 348 14.36 -14.33 3.27
N ALA A 349 14.47 -13.13 2.69
CA ALA A 349 15.71 -12.64 2.11
C ALA A 349 15.98 -11.18 2.46
N GLU A 350 17.26 -10.85 2.62
CA GLU A 350 17.77 -9.48 2.63
C GLU A 350 18.40 -9.20 1.26
N ILE A 351 18.00 -8.11 0.61
CA ILE A 351 18.62 -7.65 -0.62
C ILE A 351 19.85 -6.81 -0.27
N ALA A 352 21.02 -7.40 -0.52
CA ALA A 352 22.33 -6.81 -0.25
C ALA A 352 23.06 -6.34 -1.52
N ILE A 353 22.40 -6.36 -2.68
CA ILE A 353 23.00 -5.95 -3.95
C ILE A 353 23.05 -4.42 -4.02
N SER A 354 24.26 -3.87 -4.14
CA SER A 354 24.47 -2.41 -4.17
C SER A 354 23.61 -1.72 -5.24
N PRO A 355 22.91 -0.61 -4.92
CA PRO A 355 23.04 0.18 -3.69
C PRO A 355 22.20 -0.32 -2.50
N ALA A 356 21.44 -1.41 -2.67
CA ALA A 356 20.62 -2.06 -1.65
C ALA A 356 19.67 -1.10 -0.92
N LYS A 357 19.11 -0.14 -1.66
CA LYS A 357 18.15 0.85 -1.16
C LYS A 357 16.71 0.42 -1.42
N HIS A 358 15.76 1.01 -0.69
CA HIS A 358 14.34 0.74 -0.86
C HIS A 358 13.90 0.75 -2.33
N GLY A 359 13.47 -0.41 -2.83
CA GLY A 359 12.92 -0.58 -4.18
C GLY A 359 13.94 -0.71 -5.31
N THR A 360 15.24 -0.67 -5.02
CA THR A 360 16.30 -0.87 -6.04
C THR A 360 16.42 -2.31 -6.53
N ASP A 361 15.83 -3.25 -5.79
CA ASP A 361 15.71 -4.66 -6.13
C ASP A 361 14.69 -4.90 -7.26
N GLN A 362 13.70 -4.01 -7.42
CA GLN A 362 12.63 -4.16 -8.41
C GLN A 362 13.14 -4.31 -9.85
N THR A 363 14.21 -3.61 -10.22
CA THR A 363 14.80 -3.68 -11.56
C THR A 363 15.42 -5.04 -11.87
N TYR A 364 15.65 -5.90 -10.88
CA TYR A 364 16.12 -7.28 -11.13
C TYR A 364 14.97 -8.24 -11.45
N TYR A 365 13.75 -7.92 -11.00
CA TYR A 365 12.56 -8.75 -11.26
C TYR A 365 11.79 -8.27 -12.49
N PHE A 366 11.59 -6.95 -12.61
CA PHE A 366 10.76 -6.30 -13.64
C PHE A 366 11.61 -5.53 -14.67
N TYR A 367 12.75 -6.11 -15.07
CA TYR A 367 13.61 -5.49 -16.08
C TYR A 367 12.91 -5.45 -17.45
N ASN A 368 13.27 -4.47 -18.27
CA ASN A 368 12.84 -4.37 -19.65
C ASN A 368 14.05 -4.28 -20.57
N THR A 369 14.25 -5.30 -21.41
CA THR A 369 15.37 -5.38 -22.36
C THR A 369 15.28 -4.35 -23.49
N ASN A 370 14.10 -3.78 -23.75
CA ASN A 370 13.92 -2.72 -24.75
C ASN A 370 14.42 -1.35 -24.28
N SER A 371 14.73 -1.18 -22.99
CA SER A 371 15.34 0.05 -22.44
C SER A 371 16.86 -0.05 -22.24
N LEU A 372 17.48 -1.18 -22.60
CA LEU A 372 18.92 -1.43 -22.49
C LEU A 372 19.70 -1.17 -23.79
N MET A 373 19.07 -0.54 -24.79
CA MET A 373 19.73 0.07 -25.96
C MET A 373 19.69 1.59 -25.84
#